data_AF-A0A1L9UZQ1-F1
#
_entry.id   AF-A0A1L9UZQ1-F1
#
_cell.length_a   1.000
_cell.length_b   1.000
_cell.length_c   1.000
_cell.angle_alpha   90.00
_cell.angle_beta   90.00
_cell.angle_gamma   90.00
#
_symmetry.space_group_name_H-M   'P 1'
#
loop_
_entity.id
_entity.type
_entity.pdbx_description
1 polymer ?
#
loop_
_entity_poly.entity_id
_entity_poly.type
_entity_poly.pdbx_seq_one_letter_code
_entity_poly.pdbx_strand_id
1 'polypeptide(L)'
;MNPGSLPDGPSHDAKHPKKLIFAPGDIQPTSDPKITPTETPDPSATAIGVTAAPAPISRLAAEALRSNTSTPDSVAENEIVSHPARAHQFVSNPPLTISQMHPTNPLHQFHNWFRDPRLLPSSAPETCTLATASMPSGRVSARVVYLKELDERGWVVYSNWGSREGKGGQVFGNHADGEDTLSAMPEPGQDESLQAGLQEGNKWAALTFCWSNLERQVRIEGLVEPLSRDESEMYWRTRERGSQIGAWASWQSKVLWSMEPELLLDRRRKSLDPTLCPQMRVPGDVDATDIDDGRALLEKRVKEMEERFAGVEQIPLPPFWGGVRLVPESVEFWQGRRSRLHDRFRYNQFTMSDQTPPQSPPQQPHPHPTPVQQHQQTKWLLLALSSGAFAALNGLFAKLTTDTATTTFAAHLIHIFTSTSNDATDDDLISSHPIFMLLIRGLCFGLNILSNIIMWALFTRALTAGSSTTKVSITNTAANFLVTAMLGMGVFGERVGAWWWVGAALMGVGCVIVGRRD
;
A
#
# COMPACT_ATOMS: atom_id res chain seq x y z
N MET A 1 17.03 -58.81 41.85
CA MET A 1 15.82 -58.97 41.02
C MET A 1 14.99 -57.72 41.18
N ASN A 2 14.96 -56.85 40.17
CA ASN A 2 14.04 -55.72 40.11
C ASN A 2 13.54 -55.65 38.65
N PRO A 3 12.22 -55.65 38.40
CA PRO A 3 11.66 -55.83 37.08
C PRO A 3 11.40 -54.50 36.36
N GLY A 4 11.43 -54.54 35.02
CA GLY A 4 10.52 -53.73 34.21
C GLY A 4 11.10 -52.49 33.55
N SER A 5 11.95 -52.69 32.55
CA SER A 5 12.19 -51.77 31.44
C SER A 5 10.90 -51.48 30.66
N LEU A 6 10.54 -50.21 30.51
CA LEU A 6 9.59 -49.72 29.48
C LEU A 6 10.38 -48.98 28.40
N PRO A 7 9.99 -49.11 27.12
CA PRO A 7 10.82 -48.69 25.98
C PRO A 7 10.77 -47.18 25.73
N ASP A 8 11.90 -46.65 25.27
CA ASP A 8 12.06 -45.28 24.77
C ASP A 8 10.98 -44.94 23.75
N GLY A 9 10.27 -43.83 24.01
CA GLY A 9 9.39 -43.20 23.03
C GLY A 9 10.20 -42.64 21.86
N PRO A 10 9.60 -42.49 20.66
CA PRO A 10 10.32 -42.10 19.47
C PRO A 10 10.93 -40.71 19.67
N SER A 11 12.26 -40.64 19.51
CA SER A 11 13.00 -39.39 19.35
C SER A 11 12.30 -38.55 18.30
N HIS A 12 11.80 -37.39 18.70
CA HIS A 12 11.39 -36.36 17.76
C HIS A 12 12.65 -35.93 16.99
N ASP A 13 12.89 -36.59 15.87
CA ASP A 13 13.68 -36.03 14.77
C ASP A 13 13.01 -34.70 14.42
N ALA A 14 13.59 -33.61 14.93
CA ALA A 14 13.29 -32.27 14.50
C ALA A 14 13.71 -32.19 13.03
N LYS A 15 12.81 -32.60 12.14
CA LYS A 15 12.92 -32.39 10.71
C LYS A 15 13.19 -30.91 10.50
N HIS A 16 14.42 -30.59 10.11
CA HIS A 16 14.84 -29.25 9.72
C HIS A 16 13.75 -28.61 8.84
N PRO A 17 13.40 -27.32 9.07
CA PRO A 17 12.38 -26.65 8.27
C PRO A 17 12.78 -26.64 6.80
N LYS A 18 11.80 -26.85 5.91
CA LYS A 18 12.02 -26.90 4.46
C LYS A 18 12.42 -25.51 3.97
N LYS A 19 13.72 -25.22 3.95
CA LYS A 19 14.25 -24.01 3.32
C LYS A 19 14.00 -24.05 1.81
N LEU A 20 13.40 -22.99 1.26
CA LEU A 20 13.47 -22.72 -0.18
C LEU A 20 14.76 -21.92 -0.38
N ILE A 21 15.87 -22.65 -0.44
CA ILE A 21 17.21 -22.07 -0.64
C ILE A 21 17.30 -21.58 -2.09
N PHE A 22 17.72 -20.34 -2.27
CA PHE A 22 18.07 -19.78 -3.57
C PHE A 22 19.55 -19.44 -3.56
N ALA A 23 20.40 -20.47 -3.56
CA ALA A 23 21.83 -20.25 -3.66
C ALA A 23 22.18 -19.81 -5.11
N PRO A 24 23.18 -18.93 -5.30
CA PRO A 24 23.79 -18.72 -6.61
C PRO A 24 24.45 -20.05 -7.03
N GLY A 25 23.68 -20.89 -7.74
CA GLY A 25 24.02 -22.29 -8.00
C GLY A 25 22.86 -23.10 -8.58
N ASP A 26 21.61 -22.66 -8.37
CA ASP A 26 20.44 -23.23 -9.08
C ASP A 26 20.34 -22.77 -10.55
N ILE A 27 21.27 -21.92 -11.00
CA ILE A 27 21.45 -21.53 -12.39
C ILE A 27 22.58 -22.39 -12.94
N GLN A 28 22.24 -23.39 -13.76
CA GLN A 28 23.24 -24.16 -14.50
C GLN A 28 24.12 -23.20 -15.30
N PRO A 29 25.46 -23.25 -15.17
CA PRO A 29 26.33 -22.48 -16.04
C PRO A 29 26.08 -22.92 -17.48
N THR A 30 25.71 -21.97 -18.34
CA THR A 30 25.63 -22.22 -19.77
C THR A 30 26.98 -22.72 -20.25
N SER A 31 27.03 -23.95 -20.76
CA SER A 31 28.21 -24.46 -21.46
C SER A 31 28.49 -23.54 -22.66
N ASP A 32 29.62 -22.84 -22.62
CA ASP A 32 30.09 -22.00 -23.71
C ASP A 32 30.06 -22.78 -25.04
N PRO A 33 29.37 -22.29 -26.08
CA PRO A 33 29.55 -22.86 -27.41
C PRO A 33 30.91 -22.42 -27.96
N LYS A 34 31.90 -23.32 -27.86
CA LYS A 34 33.06 -23.34 -28.76
C LYS A 34 32.53 -23.42 -30.20
N ILE A 35 32.59 -22.33 -30.97
CA ILE A 35 32.51 -22.42 -32.44
C ILE A 35 33.49 -21.44 -33.08
N THR A 36 34.46 -22.04 -33.78
CA THR A 36 35.44 -21.51 -34.74
C THR A 36 34.75 -20.83 -35.93
N PRO A 37 35.33 -19.80 -36.56
CA PRO A 37 34.65 -19.01 -37.59
C PRO A 37 34.73 -19.66 -38.97
N THR A 38 33.60 -20.00 -39.60
CA THR A 38 33.51 -20.03 -41.08
C THR A 38 32.06 -19.93 -41.57
N GLU A 39 31.92 -19.07 -42.60
CA GLU A 39 30.88 -19.01 -43.64
C GLU A 39 29.53 -18.29 -43.41
N THR A 40 29.29 -17.36 -44.34
CA THR A 40 28.16 -16.46 -44.60
C THR A 40 26.81 -17.18 -44.82
N PRO A 41 25.65 -16.54 -44.53
CA PRO A 41 24.36 -17.22 -44.47
C PRO A 41 23.63 -17.28 -45.82
N ASP A 42 22.98 -18.42 -46.07
CA ASP A 42 21.99 -18.66 -47.13
C ASP A 42 20.56 -18.56 -46.51
N PRO A 43 19.64 -17.74 -47.03
CA PRO A 43 18.37 -17.46 -46.37
C PRO A 43 17.26 -18.38 -46.90
N SER A 44 17.19 -19.63 -46.42
CA SER A 44 15.94 -20.41 -46.50
C SER A 44 16.00 -21.72 -45.71
N ALA A 45 15.60 -21.70 -44.43
CA ALA A 45 15.09 -22.90 -43.76
C ALA A 45 14.30 -22.56 -42.49
N THR A 46 13.01 -22.87 -42.55
CA THR A 46 11.98 -22.69 -41.53
C THR A 46 12.18 -23.65 -40.36
N ALA A 47 12.29 -23.14 -39.13
CA ALA A 47 12.39 -23.96 -37.92
C ALA A 47 11.02 -24.17 -37.25
N ILE A 48 10.66 -25.43 -37.04
CA ILE A 48 9.51 -25.91 -36.25
C ILE A 48 9.90 -25.85 -34.77
N GLY A 49 9.12 -25.14 -33.95
CA GLY A 49 9.27 -25.07 -32.50
C GLY A 49 7.94 -25.36 -31.79
N VAL A 50 7.92 -26.44 -31.02
CA VAL A 50 6.78 -26.92 -30.22
C VAL A 50 6.63 -26.05 -28.97
N THR A 51 5.49 -25.37 -28.81
CA THR A 51 5.07 -24.71 -27.56
C THR A 51 3.80 -25.37 -27.03
N ALA A 52 3.87 -25.96 -25.83
CA ALA A 52 2.70 -26.37 -25.07
C ALA A 52 2.18 -25.16 -24.27
N ALA A 53 1.05 -24.60 -24.69
CA ALA A 53 0.39 -23.46 -24.06
C ALA A 53 -0.48 -23.90 -22.87
N PRO A 54 -0.61 -23.07 -21.81
CA PRO A 54 -1.63 -23.28 -20.78
C PRO A 54 -3.03 -23.03 -21.35
N ALA A 55 -4.03 -23.75 -20.83
CA ALA A 55 -5.39 -23.80 -21.37
C ALA A 55 -6.00 -22.40 -21.60
N PRO A 56 -6.62 -22.14 -22.77
CA PRO A 56 -7.18 -20.83 -23.07
C PRO A 56 -8.48 -20.64 -22.30
N ILE A 57 -8.50 -19.63 -21.43
CA ILE A 57 -9.76 -18.98 -21.03
C ILE A 57 -10.43 -18.54 -22.34
N SER A 58 -11.66 -18.99 -22.58
CA SER A 58 -12.42 -18.64 -23.78
C SER A 58 -12.34 -17.13 -24.00
N ARG A 59 -12.02 -16.70 -25.23
CA ARG A 59 -11.91 -15.30 -25.63
C ARG A 59 -13.13 -14.50 -25.13
N LEU A 60 -14.31 -15.12 -25.18
CA LEU A 60 -15.59 -14.58 -24.68
C LEU A 60 -15.62 -14.34 -23.17
N ALA A 61 -14.97 -15.17 -22.34
CA ALA A 61 -14.90 -14.98 -20.89
C ALA A 61 -13.92 -13.85 -20.52
N ALA A 62 -12.81 -13.73 -21.26
CA ALA A 62 -11.87 -12.61 -21.13
C ALA A 62 -12.47 -11.28 -21.62
N GLU A 63 -13.42 -11.35 -22.56
CA GLU A 63 -14.16 -10.22 -23.13
C GLU A 63 -15.32 -9.79 -22.23
N ALA A 64 -16.00 -10.75 -21.58
CA ALA A 64 -17.08 -10.48 -20.61
C ALA A 64 -16.60 -9.90 -19.27
N LEU A 65 -15.34 -10.14 -18.89
CA LEU A 65 -14.70 -9.53 -17.72
C LEU A 65 -14.23 -8.09 -17.97
N ARG A 66 -14.36 -7.57 -19.20
CA ARG A 66 -14.09 -6.16 -19.52
C ARG A 66 -15.29 -5.32 -19.08
N SER A 67 -15.33 -4.97 -17.80
CA SER A 67 -16.08 -3.78 -17.40
C SER A 67 -15.49 -2.58 -18.16
N ASN A 68 -16.36 -1.75 -18.73
CA ASN A 68 -16.09 -0.53 -19.51
C ASN A 68 -15.19 0.50 -18.81
N THR A 69 -13.94 0.15 -18.53
CA THR A 69 -12.89 1.12 -18.24
C THR A 69 -12.32 1.51 -19.59
N SER A 70 -12.65 2.73 -20.03
CA SER A 70 -12.17 3.41 -21.24
C SER A 70 -10.74 3.01 -21.59
N THR A 71 -10.60 2.00 -22.45
CA THR A 71 -9.32 1.61 -23.03
C THR A 71 -9.46 1.95 -24.51
N PRO A 72 -8.61 2.82 -25.07
CA PRO A 72 -8.78 3.21 -26.45
C PRO A 72 -8.25 2.14 -27.41
N ASP A 73 -9.07 1.76 -28.41
CA ASP A 73 -8.79 0.64 -29.35
C ASP A 73 -8.51 1.13 -30.80
N SER A 74 -8.18 2.41 -31.00
CA SER A 74 -7.99 2.96 -32.35
C SER A 74 -6.55 2.83 -32.89
N VAL A 75 -6.41 2.58 -34.19
CA VAL A 75 -5.12 2.50 -34.90
C VAL A 75 -4.33 3.81 -34.78
N ALA A 76 -5.02 4.95 -34.70
CA ALA A 76 -4.42 6.27 -34.47
C ALA A 76 -3.73 6.37 -33.10
N GLU A 77 -4.18 5.63 -32.08
CA GLU A 77 -3.55 5.63 -30.77
C GLU A 77 -2.33 4.71 -30.67
N ASN A 78 -2.23 3.66 -31.49
CA ASN A 78 -1.00 2.87 -31.59
C ASN A 78 0.17 3.72 -32.11
N GLU A 79 -0.07 4.67 -33.02
CA GLU A 79 0.95 5.65 -33.43
C GLU A 79 1.27 6.66 -32.30
N ILE A 80 0.26 7.10 -31.53
CA ILE A 80 0.42 8.00 -30.37
C ILE A 80 1.18 7.32 -29.21
N VAL A 81 1.10 6.00 -29.06
CA VAL A 81 1.85 5.21 -28.04
C VAL A 81 3.34 5.12 -28.35
N SER A 82 3.75 5.28 -29.62
CA SER A 82 5.16 5.25 -30.03
C SER A 82 5.96 6.52 -29.70
N HIS A 83 5.30 7.52 -29.09
CA HIS A 83 5.91 8.81 -28.77
C HIS A 83 6.90 8.69 -27.58
N PRO A 84 8.16 9.15 -27.71
CA PRO A 84 9.20 8.99 -26.69
C PRO A 84 8.91 9.70 -25.34
N ALA A 85 7.89 10.56 -25.31
CA ALA A 85 7.40 11.20 -24.08
C ALA A 85 6.42 10.33 -23.27
N ARG A 86 6.02 9.15 -23.75
CA ARG A 86 5.17 8.22 -23.01
C ARG A 86 5.94 6.94 -22.67
N ALA A 87 5.88 6.54 -21.40
CA ALA A 87 6.47 5.30 -20.93
C ALA A 87 5.77 4.13 -21.62
N HIS A 88 6.54 3.32 -22.37
CA HIS A 88 6.10 2.06 -22.99
C HIS A 88 5.93 0.96 -21.92
N GLN A 89 5.19 1.28 -20.87
CA GLN A 89 4.96 0.45 -19.71
C GLN A 89 3.53 -0.11 -19.72
N PHE A 90 3.39 -1.29 -19.14
CA PHE A 90 2.15 -1.96 -18.75
C PHE A 90 1.43 -2.74 -19.84
N VAL A 91 2.19 -3.27 -20.80
CA VAL A 91 1.67 -3.97 -21.98
C VAL A 91 1.76 -5.49 -21.85
N SER A 92 2.58 -5.98 -20.93
CA SER A 92 3.08 -7.37 -20.97
C SER A 92 2.16 -8.40 -20.31
N ASN A 93 1.31 -8.00 -19.36
CA ASN A 93 0.57 -8.96 -18.53
C ASN A 93 -0.94 -8.95 -18.77
N PRO A 94 -1.63 -10.10 -18.64
CA PRO A 94 -3.10 -10.17 -18.53
C PRO A 94 -3.59 -9.60 -17.18
N PRO A 95 -4.91 -9.43 -16.95
CA PRO A 95 -5.42 -9.10 -15.61
C PRO A 95 -5.03 -10.16 -14.59
N LEU A 96 -4.51 -9.72 -13.44
CA LEU A 96 -4.26 -10.56 -12.28
C LEU A 96 -5.58 -10.71 -11.51
N THR A 97 -5.99 -11.96 -11.28
CA THR A 97 -7.26 -12.27 -10.60
C THR A 97 -7.01 -13.02 -9.31
N ILE A 98 -7.96 -12.96 -8.37
CA ILE A 98 -7.83 -13.62 -7.07
C ILE A 98 -7.58 -15.13 -7.19
N SER A 99 -8.10 -15.80 -8.22
CA SER A 99 -7.88 -17.22 -8.46
C SER A 99 -6.44 -17.57 -8.87
N GLN A 100 -5.66 -16.59 -9.33
CA GLN A 100 -4.24 -16.72 -9.64
C GLN A 100 -3.35 -16.44 -8.43
N MET A 101 -3.94 -15.98 -7.31
CA MET A 101 -3.23 -15.70 -6.07
C MET A 101 -3.28 -16.92 -5.16
N HIS A 102 -2.18 -17.23 -4.49
CA HIS A 102 -2.16 -18.28 -3.47
C HIS A 102 -3.09 -17.88 -2.31
N PRO A 103 -4.10 -18.68 -1.92
CA PRO A 103 -5.19 -18.20 -1.07
C PRO A 103 -4.77 -17.75 0.33
N THR A 104 -3.70 -18.31 0.89
CA THR A 104 -3.34 -18.14 2.31
C THR A 104 -1.86 -17.85 2.58
N ASN A 105 -0.99 -17.97 1.58
CA ASN A 105 0.46 -18.00 1.81
C ASN A 105 1.17 -17.08 0.80
N PRO A 106 1.59 -15.88 1.24
CA PRO A 106 2.28 -14.94 0.37
C PRO A 106 3.68 -15.41 -0.02
N LEU A 107 4.34 -16.26 0.77
CA LEU A 107 5.67 -16.80 0.43
C LEU A 107 5.58 -17.71 -0.80
N HIS A 108 4.56 -18.57 -0.86
CA HIS A 108 4.30 -19.38 -2.06
C HIS A 108 3.95 -18.52 -3.27
N GLN A 109 3.14 -17.47 -3.09
CA GLN A 109 2.85 -16.54 -4.18
C GLN A 109 4.12 -15.84 -4.69
N PHE A 110 4.97 -15.37 -3.78
CA PHE A 110 6.24 -14.75 -4.12
C PHE A 110 7.14 -15.71 -4.87
N HIS A 111 7.30 -16.95 -4.37
CA HIS A 111 8.07 -18.00 -5.03
C HIS A 111 7.61 -18.26 -6.46
N ASN A 112 6.29 -18.31 -6.68
CA ASN A 112 5.73 -18.52 -8.02
C ASN A 112 6.07 -17.36 -8.98
N TRP A 113 6.03 -16.10 -8.51
CA TRP A 113 6.44 -14.96 -9.33
C TRP A 113 7.95 -14.88 -9.52
N PHE A 114 8.73 -15.25 -8.51
CA PHE A 114 10.19 -15.24 -8.55
C PHE A 114 10.74 -16.28 -9.54
N ARG A 115 10.03 -17.39 -9.73
CA ARG A 115 10.35 -18.42 -10.73
C ARG A 115 9.73 -18.18 -12.11
N ASP A 116 9.14 -17.01 -12.35
CA ASP A 116 8.61 -16.67 -13.67
C ASP A 116 9.75 -16.74 -14.69
N PRO A 117 9.66 -17.56 -15.75
CA PRO A 117 10.76 -17.79 -16.69
C PRO A 117 11.18 -16.54 -17.47
N ARG A 118 10.35 -15.49 -17.44
CA ARG A 118 10.67 -14.17 -18.01
C ARG A 118 11.64 -13.36 -17.13
N LEU A 119 11.84 -13.75 -15.87
CA LEU A 119 12.91 -13.22 -15.01
C LEU A 119 14.22 -13.93 -15.33
N LEU A 120 15.01 -13.32 -16.21
CA LEU A 120 16.32 -13.85 -16.55
C LEU A 120 17.28 -13.66 -15.38
N PRO A 121 18.12 -14.66 -15.05
CA PRO A 121 19.14 -14.52 -14.01
C PRO A 121 20.07 -13.32 -14.22
N SER A 122 20.34 -12.95 -15.47
CA SER A 122 21.15 -11.78 -15.83
C SER A 122 20.54 -10.44 -15.37
N SER A 123 19.25 -10.40 -15.05
CA SER A 123 18.60 -9.21 -14.46
C SER A 123 18.70 -9.13 -12.94
N ALA A 124 19.36 -10.11 -12.28
CA ALA A 124 19.47 -10.23 -10.84
C ALA A 124 18.11 -10.06 -10.11
N PRO A 125 17.13 -10.94 -10.39
CA PRO A 125 15.76 -10.80 -9.87
C PRO A 125 15.67 -10.77 -8.34
N GLU A 126 16.67 -11.30 -7.63
CA GLU A 126 16.82 -11.23 -6.16
C GLU A 126 17.11 -9.82 -5.62
N THR A 127 17.43 -8.87 -6.50
CA THR A 127 17.71 -7.48 -6.13
C THR A 127 16.46 -6.83 -5.56
N CYS A 128 16.59 -6.28 -4.35
CA CYS A 128 15.50 -5.58 -3.68
C CYS A 128 16.01 -4.36 -2.93
N THR A 129 15.11 -3.40 -2.74
CA THR A 129 15.38 -2.22 -1.91
C THR A 129 14.94 -2.50 -0.48
N LEU A 130 15.89 -2.45 0.45
CA LEU A 130 15.64 -2.44 1.89
C LEU A 130 15.47 -1.01 2.37
N ALA A 131 14.34 -0.71 2.99
CA ALA A 131 14.07 0.53 3.69
C ALA A 131 14.00 0.30 5.21
N THR A 132 14.70 1.14 5.95
CA THR A 132 14.77 1.15 7.42
C THR A 132 14.65 2.59 7.92
N ALA A 133 14.22 2.80 9.16
CA ALA A 133 14.05 4.13 9.73
C ALA A 133 14.76 4.28 11.08
N SER A 134 15.50 5.38 11.25
CA SER A 134 16.18 5.72 12.50
C SER A 134 15.20 6.30 13.52
N MET A 135 15.21 5.77 14.73
CA MET A 135 14.50 6.37 15.88
C MET A 135 15.48 7.17 16.75
N PRO A 136 15.02 8.26 17.41
CA PRO A 136 13.64 8.77 17.42
C PRO A 136 13.28 9.67 16.23
N SER A 137 14.25 10.01 15.36
CA SER A 137 14.05 11.01 14.29
C SER A 137 12.98 10.64 13.25
N GLY A 138 12.66 9.35 13.09
CA GLY A 138 11.84 8.83 12.01
C GLY A 138 12.51 8.90 10.63
N ARG A 139 13.80 9.27 10.55
CA ARG A 139 14.50 9.43 9.27
C ARG A 139 14.61 8.09 8.56
N VAL A 140 13.93 8.00 7.41
CA VAL A 140 13.98 6.82 6.54
C VAL A 140 15.26 6.83 5.72
N SER A 141 15.80 5.64 5.48
CA SER A 141 16.89 5.46 4.56
C SER A 141 16.72 4.12 3.81
N ALA A 142 17.07 4.10 2.52
CA ALA A 142 16.91 2.94 1.66
C ALA A 142 18.22 2.55 0.97
N ARG A 143 18.39 1.28 0.60
CA ARG A 143 19.53 0.75 -0.16
C ARG A 143 19.15 -0.54 -0.87
N VAL A 144 19.92 -0.88 -1.89
CA VAL A 144 19.82 -2.17 -2.56
C VAL A 144 20.49 -3.26 -1.71
N VAL A 145 19.80 -4.39 -1.58
CA VAL A 145 20.30 -5.66 -1.02
C VAL A 145 19.84 -6.81 -1.93
N TYR A 146 20.31 -8.01 -1.64
CA TYR A 146 19.94 -9.21 -2.40
C TYR A 146 19.24 -10.19 -1.47
N LEU A 147 18.06 -10.66 -1.87
CA LEU A 147 17.42 -11.82 -1.27
C LEU A 147 18.35 -13.04 -1.42
N LYS A 148 18.48 -13.83 -0.37
CA LYS A 148 19.30 -15.07 -0.40
C LYS A 148 18.51 -16.31 -0.07
N GLU A 149 17.60 -16.23 0.89
CA GLU A 149 16.76 -17.36 1.26
C GLU A 149 15.32 -16.88 1.44
N LEU A 150 14.38 -17.77 1.10
CA LEU A 150 13.01 -17.70 1.56
C LEU A 150 12.81 -18.87 2.51
N ASP A 151 12.54 -18.58 3.77
CA ASP A 151 12.18 -19.61 4.73
C ASP A 151 10.68 -19.60 5.01
N GLU A 152 10.23 -20.49 5.89
CA GLU A 152 8.82 -20.63 6.21
C GLU A 152 8.21 -19.41 6.92
N ARG A 153 9.06 -18.50 7.42
CA ARG A 153 8.69 -17.34 8.22
C ARG A 153 8.85 -16.03 7.45
N GLY A 154 9.75 -15.93 6.48
CA GLY A 154 10.00 -14.67 5.79
C GLY A 154 11.13 -14.66 4.75
N TRP A 155 11.55 -13.44 4.41
CA TRP A 155 12.59 -13.16 3.41
C TRP A 155 13.91 -12.87 4.10
N VAL A 156 14.96 -13.60 3.72
CA VAL A 156 16.27 -13.53 4.38
C VAL A 156 17.27 -12.76 3.53
N VAL A 157 17.92 -11.79 4.17
CA VAL A 157 18.99 -10.97 3.59
C VAL A 157 20.22 -11.01 4.49
N TYR A 158 21.40 -11.16 3.89
CA TYR A 158 22.68 -11.22 4.62
C TYR A 158 23.46 -9.92 4.43
N SER A 159 24.02 -9.39 5.51
CA SER A 159 24.79 -8.17 5.48
C SER A 159 25.67 -7.98 6.72
N ASN A 160 26.41 -6.88 6.75
CA ASN A 160 26.93 -6.34 8.00
C ASN A 160 25.80 -5.59 8.71
N TRP A 161 25.30 -6.12 9.84
CA TRP A 161 24.35 -5.42 10.70
C TRP A 161 24.94 -4.98 12.02
N GLY A 162 26.21 -5.32 12.28
CA GLY A 162 26.95 -4.82 13.42
C GLY A 162 27.40 -3.36 13.28
N SER A 163 27.42 -2.81 12.07
CA SER A 163 27.73 -1.39 11.86
C SER A 163 26.70 -0.49 12.54
N ARG A 164 27.18 0.34 13.45
CA ARG A 164 26.37 1.36 14.14
C ARG A 164 26.03 2.54 13.21
N GLU A 165 26.69 2.62 12.06
CA GLU A 165 26.35 3.54 10.99
C GLU A 165 25.37 2.89 10.00
N GLY A 166 24.29 3.61 9.67
CA GLY A 166 23.32 3.14 8.69
C GLY A 166 22.36 2.06 9.23
N LYS A 167 22.14 0.99 8.45
CA LYS A 167 21.03 0.06 8.69
C LYS A 167 21.15 -0.77 9.96
N GLY A 168 22.36 -1.14 10.38
CA GLY A 168 22.59 -1.93 11.60
C GLY A 168 22.14 -1.16 12.84
N GLY A 169 22.70 0.04 13.03
CA GLY A 169 22.30 0.97 14.09
C GLY A 169 20.83 1.40 14.02
N GLN A 170 20.24 1.52 12.82
CA GLN A 170 18.81 1.83 12.70
C GLN A 170 17.91 0.71 13.21
N VAL A 171 18.25 -0.54 12.91
CA VAL A 171 17.41 -1.71 13.25
C VAL A 171 17.65 -2.18 14.68
N PHE A 172 18.92 -2.29 15.08
CA PHE A 172 19.34 -2.88 16.35
C PHE A 172 19.85 -1.87 17.37
N GLY A 173 19.90 -0.59 17.01
CA GLY A 173 20.32 0.46 17.92
C GLY A 173 21.80 0.64 18.10
N ASN A 174 22.16 1.50 19.05
CA ASN A 174 23.54 1.76 19.46
C ASN A 174 23.63 1.52 20.98
N HIS A 175 24.04 0.32 21.42
CA HIS A 175 24.32 0.10 22.84
C HIS A 175 25.55 0.92 23.27
N ALA A 176 25.53 1.43 24.50
CA ALA A 176 26.41 2.48 25.03
C ALA A 176 27.86 2.05 25.33
N ASP A 177 28.31 0.90 24.83
CA ASP A 177 29.68 0.43 25.06
C ASP A 177 30.61 1.07 24.03
N GLY A 178 31.40 2.03 24.52
CA GLY A 178 32.14 3.02 23.73
C GLY A 178 33.13 2.48 22.69
N GLU A 179 33.33 3.33 21.68
CA GLU A 179 34.42 3.41 20.70
C GLU A 179 34.55 2.39 19.56
N ASP A 180 33.88 1.23 19.56
CA ASP A 180 34.03 0.29 18.43
C ASP A 180 32.94 0.43 17.35
N THR A 181 33.34 0.82 16.14
CA THR A 181 32.41 1.10 15.02
C THR A 181 31.60 -0.12 14.54
N LEU A 182 32.02 -1.33 14.91
CA LEU A 182 31.36 -2.59 14.58
C LEU A 182 31.05 -3.37 15.85
N SER A 183 29.79 -3.78 15.99
CA SER A 183 29.30 -4.58 17.11
C SER A 183 28.92 -5.99 16.70
N ALA A 184 28.80 -6.91 17.66
CA ALA A 184 28.28 -8.24 17.36
C ALA A 184 26.81 -8.16 16.91
N MET A 185 26.43 -9.05 15.99
CA MET A 185 25.04 -9.32 15.65
C MET A 185 24.26 -9.74 16.92
N PRO A 186 23.06 -9.20 17.16
CA PRO A 186 22.20 -9.73 18.21
C PRO A 186 21.78 -11.17 17.91
N GLU A 187 21.78 -12.04 18.92
CA GLU A 187 21.26 -13.41 18.78
C GLU A 187 19.73 -13.46 18.97
N PRO A 188 19.03 -14.42 18.33
CA PRO A 188 17.60 -14.61 18.56
C PRO A 188 17.27 -14.87 20.04
N GLY A 189 16.23 -14.22 20.56
CA GLY A 189 15.65 -14.53 21.87
C GLY A 189 16.34 -13.94 23.12
N GLN A 190 17.41 -13.15 22.98
CA GLN A 190 18.14 -12.64 24.17
C GLN A 190 17.48 -11.46 24.91
N ASP A 191 16.53 -10.72 24.31
CA ASP A 191 15.77 -9.67 25.01
C ASP A 191 14.41 -9.40 24.33
N GLU A 192 13.44 -10.28 24.59
CA GLU A 192 12.08 -10.23 24.01
C GLU A 192 11.09 -9.48 24.91
N SER A 193 11.30 -8.19 25.14
CA SER A 193 10.15 -7.30 25.34
C SER A 193 10.11 -6.26 24.24
N LEU A 194 9.10 -6.41 23.35
CA LEU A 194 8.78 -5.48 22.26
C LEU A 194 8.71 -4.01 22.72
N GLN A 195 8.47 -3.79 24.01
CA GLN A 195 8.28 -2.49 24.64
C GLN A 195 9.57 -1.86 25.20
N ALA A 196 10.57 -2.66 25.60
CA ALA A 196 11.89 -2.14 26.00
C ALA A 196 12.80 -1.85 24.80
N GLY A 197 12.68 -2.63 23.72
CA GLY A 197 13.49 -2.46 22.50
C GLY A 197 13.23 -1.17 21.70
N LEU A 198 12.10 -0.49 21.97
CA LEU A 198 11.77 0.82 21.37
C LEU A 198 12.68 1.95 21.85
N GLN A 199 13.45 1.76 22.93
CA GLN A 199 14.43 2.73 23.40
C GLN A 199 15.81 2.59 22.73
N GLU A 200 16.07 1.53 21.97
CA GLU A 200 17.40 1.27 21.39
C GLU A 200 17.41 1.18 19.86
N GLY A 201 16.44 0.58 19.18
CA GLY A 201 16.43 0.46 17.70
C GLY A 201 15.03 0.31 17.10
N ASN A 202 14.92 0.28 15.77
CA ASN A 202 13.65 0.12 15.06
C ASN A 202 13.64 -1.13 14.18
N LYS A 203 13.04 -2.20 14.70
CA LYS A 203 12.93 -3.49 14.01
C LYS A 203 12.00 -3.48 12.80
N TRP A 204 11.28 -2.38 12.53
CA TRP A 204 10.44 -2.27 11.34
C TRP A 204 11.27 -1.99 10.08
N ALA A 205 11.02 -2.79 9.04
CA ALA A 205 11.63 -2.60 7.74
C ALA A 205 10.67 -2.94 6.60
N ALA A 206 11.05 -2.55 5.40
CA ALA A 206 10.36 -2.93 4.17
C ALA A 206 11.35 -3.41 3.11
N LEU A 207 10.98 -4.48 2.38
CA LEU A 207 11.64 -4.92 1.17
C LEU A 207 10.76 -4.64 -0.04
N THR A 208 11.34 -4.07 -1.10
CA THR A 208 10.64 -3.85 -2.38
C THR A 208 11.41 -4.48 -3.53
N PHE A 209 10.77 -5.42 -4.21
CA PHE A 209 11.23 -6.00 -5.47
C PHE A 209 10.56 -5.29 -6.63
N CYS A 210 11.35 -4.84 -7.61
CA CYS A 210 10.84 -4.21 -8.83
C CYS A 210 11.35 -4.97 -10.04
N TRP A 211 10.48 -5.75 -10.67
CA TRP A 211 10.80 -6.46 -11.90
C TRP A 211 10.23 -5.67 -13.08
N SER A 212 10.98 -4.66 -13.50
CA SER A 212 10.58 -3.72 -14.55
C SER A 212 10.16 -4.41 -15.85
N ASN A 213 10.93 -5.40 -16.29
CA ASN A 213 10.64 -6.19 -17.50
C ASN A 213 9.32 -6.96 -17.41
N LEU A 214 8.93 -7.33 -16.19
CA LEU A 214 7.65 -7.99 -15.92
C LEU A 214 6.55 -7.01 -15.54
N GLU A 215 6.84 -5.72 -15.40
CA GLU A 215 5.89 -4.73 -14.91
C GLU A 215 5.23 -5.20 -13.59
N ARG A 216 6.02 -5.82 -12.72
CA ARG A 216 5.58 -6.35 -11.43
C ARG A 216 6.41 -5.76 -10.31
N GLN A 217 5.76 -5.61 -9.16
CA GLN A 217 6.40 -5.19 -7.93
C GLN A 217 5.86 -6.05 -6.79
N VAL A 218 6.75 -6.41 -5.85
CA VAL A 218 6.35 -7.00 -4.57
C VAL A 218 6.87 -6.11 -3.46
N ARG A 219 6.01 -5.77 -2.51
CA ARG A 219 6.37 -5.04 -1.29
C ARG A 219 6.11 -5.93 -0.09
N ILE A 220 7.07 -6.01 0.80
CA ILE A 220 6.98 -6.74 2.06
C ILE A 220 7.26 -5.73 3.18
N GLU A 221 6.39 -5.67 4.17
CA GLU A 221 6.52 -4.80 5.33
C GLU A 221 6.37 -5.65 6.60
N GLY A 222 7.26 -5.47 7.57
CA GLY A 222 7.22 -6.27 8.80
C GLY A 222 8.43 -6.09 9.72
N LEU A 223 8.57 -7.04 10.65
CA LEU A 223 9.61 -7.04 11.66
C LEU A 223 10.87 -7.76 11.18
N VAL A 224 12.02 -7.18 11.50
CA VAL A 224 13.34 -7.77 11.28
C VAL A 224 13.72 -8.61 12.49
N GLU A 225 14.08 -9.86 12.23
CA GLU A 225 14.63 -10.79 13.21
C GLU A 225 16.04 -11.21 12.79
N PRO A 226 17.02 -11.19 13.70
CA PRO A 226 18.32 -11.79 13.40
C PRO A 226 18.18 -13.31 13.21
N LEU A 227 18.98 -13.88 12.32
CA LEU A 227 19.19 -15.33 12.30
C LEU A 227 20.21 -15.72 13.37
N SER A 228 20.15 -16.97 13.81
CA SER A 228 21.18 -17.50 14.71
C SER A 228 22.56 -17.50 14.06
N ARG A 229 23.60 -17.55 14.87
CA ARG A 229 24.97 -17.64 14.36
C ARG A 229 25.19 -18.87 13.48
N ASP A 230 24.63 -20.02 13.86
CA ASP A 230 24.74 -21.27 13.10
C ASP A 230 24.05 -21.16 11.73
N GLU A 231 22.87 -20.54 11.67
CA GLU A 231 22.18 -20.26 10.41
C GLU A 231 22.97 -19.30 9.51
N SER A 232 23.64 -18.31 10.11
CA SER A 232 24.49 -17.38 9.37
C SER A 232 25.78 -18.03 8.87
N GLU A 233 26.38 -18.92 9.67
CA GLU A 233 27.58 -19.67 9.32
C GLU A 233 27.32 -20.57 8.10
N MET A 234 26.15 -21.24 8.03
CA MET A 234 25.79 -22.09 6.89
C MET A 234 25.86 -21.35 5.55
N TYR A 235 25.27 -20.16 5.46
CA TYR A 235 25.36 -19.33 4.24
C TYR A 235 26.75 -18.72 4.07
N TRP A 236 27.43 -18.32 5.16
CA TRP A 236 28.78 -17.78 5.10
C TRP A 236 29.76 -18.74 4.40
N ARG A 237 29.64 -20.05 4.64
CA ARG A 237 30.46 -21.08 4.01
C ARG A 237 30.27 -21.21 2.51
N THR A 238 29.13 -20.79 1.96
CA THR A 238 28.90 -20.84 0.50
C THR A 238 29.50 -19.64 -0.23
N ARG A 239 29.95 -18.60 0.50
CA ARG A 239 30.52 -17.40 -0.11
C ARG A 239 31.92 -17.67 -0.64
N GLU A 240 32.23 -17.10 -1.80
CA GLU A 240 33.59 -17.12 -2.34
C GLU A 240 34.59 -16.51 -1.36
N ARG A 241 35.81 -17.04 -1.35
CA ARG A 241 36.85 -16.61 -0.40
C ARG A 241 37.15 -15.11 -0.46
N GLY A 242 37.18 -14.52 -1.66
CA GLY A 242 37.35 -13.07 -1.83
C GLY A 242 36.20 -12.26 -1.21
N SER A 243 34.96 -12.76 -1.29
CA SER A 243 33.78 -12.18 -0.64
C SER A 243 33.84 -12.27 0.89
N GLN A 244 34.41 -13.36 1.43
CA GLN A 244 34.64 -13.52 2.87
C GLN A 244 35.71 -12.54 3.37
N ILE A 245 36.83 -12.42 2.65
CA ILE A 245 37.89 -11.43 2.94
C ILE A 245 37.34 -10.00 2.90
N GLY A 246 36.62 -9.65 1.84
CA GLY A 246 36.06 -8.31 1.68
C GLY A 246 35.09 -7.94 2.81
N ALA A 247 34.33 -8.91 3.33
CA ALA A 247 33.45 -8.67 4.48
C ALA A 247 34.21 -8.44 5.80
N TRP A 248 35.36 -9.09 6.01
CA TRP A 248 36.24 -8.80 7.14
C TRP A 248 36.95 -7.44 7.01
N ALA A 249 37.39 -7.09 5.80
CA ALA A 249 38.12 -5.85 5.54
C ALA A 249 37.22 -4.59 5.57
N SER A 250 35.94 -4.74 5.22
CA SER A 250 35.00 -3.62 5.08
C SER A 250 34.27 -3.28 6.38
N TRP A 251 34.60 -2.12 6.95
CA TRP A 251 33.80 -1.50 8.00
C TRP A 251 32.63 -0.77 7.35
N GLN A 252 31.63 -1.55 6.94
CA GLN A 252 30.55 -1.09 6.10
C GLN A 252 29.87 0.16 6.69
N SER A 253 29.58 1.11 5.82
CA SER A 253 28.95 2.42 6.13
C SER A 253 29.85 3.43 6.83
N LYS A 254 31.01 3.04 7.37
CA LYS A 254 31.99 4.00 7.90
C LYS A 254 32.48 4.95 6.82
N VAL A 255 32.41 6.25 7.10
CA VAL A 255 32.95 7.28 6.22
C VAL A 255 34.47 7.11 6.12
N LEU A 256 34.96 6.91 4.89
CA LEU A 256 36.40 6.79 4.60
C LEU A 256 37.02 8.14 4.25
N TRP A 257 36.21 9.00 3.63
CA TRP A 257 36.60 10.34 3.23
C TRP A 257 35.37 11.25 3.24
N SER A 258 35.55 12.48 3.69
CA SER A 258 34.55 13.53 3.65
C SER A 258 35.17 14.81 3.13
N MET A 259 34.45 15.52 2.25
CA MET A 259 34.93 16.77 1.67
C MET A 259 34.61 17.95 2.57
N GLU A 260 35.61 18.78 2.90
CA GLU A 260 35.35 20.12 3.41
C GLU A 260 35.08 21.08 2.23
N PRO A 261 33.94 21.82 2.22
CA PRO A 261 33.54 22.67 1.09
C PRO A 261 34.56 23.73 0.67
N GLU A 262 35.38 24.24 1.60
CA GLU A 262 36.35 25.31 1.32
C GLU A 262 37.51 24.82 0.43
N LEU A 263 37.93 23.57 0.60
CA LEU A 263 39.02 22.97 -0.16
C LEU A 263 38.67 22.73 -1.65
N LEU A 264 37.37 22.63 -1.98
CA LEU A 264 36.88 22.52 -3.36
C LEU A 264 37.10 23.79 -4.17
N LEU A 265 36.84 24.95 -3.57
CA LEU A 265 36.92 26.23 -4.26
C LEU A 265 38.36 26.57 -4.60
N ASP A 266 39.28 26.32 -3.67
CA ASP A 266 40.71 26.52 -3.89
C ASP A 266 41.28 25.55 -4.93
N ARG A 267 40.82 24.29 -4.95
CA ARG A 267 41.29 23.30 -5.94
C ARG A 267 40.67 23.54 -7.33
N ARG A 268 39.39 23.91 -7.41
CA ARG A 268 38.74 24.34 -8.66
C ARG A 268 39.40 25.60 -9.23
N ARG A 269 39.78 26.56 -8.39
CA ARG A 269 40.54 27.76 -8.82
C ARG A 269 41.90 27.38 -9.41
N LYS A 270 42.63 26.45 -8.78
CA LYS A 270 43.92 25.95 -9.29
C LYS A 270 43.78 25.20 -10.63
N SER A 271 42.69 24.45 -10.84
CA SER A 271 42.42 23.78 -12.13
C SER A 271 41.96 24.73 -13.24
N LEU A 272 41.57 25.97 -12.91
CA LEU A 272 41.07 26.97 -13.86
C LEU A 272 42.10 28.06 -14.18
N ASP A 273 43.36 27.91 -13.76
CA ASP A 273 44.43 28.83 -14.14
C ASP A 273 44.56 28.87 -15.69
N PRO A 274 44.24 30.00 -16.34
CA PRO A 274 44.22 30.08 -17.80
C PRO A 274 45.62 29.93 -18.43
N THR A 275 46.69 30.01 -17.63
CA THR A 275 48.06 29.80 -18.11
C THR A 275 48.42 28.31 -18.25
N LEU A 276 47.64 27.41 -17.64
CA LEU A 276 47.89 25.97 -17.65
C LEU A 276 47.19 25.19 -18.78
N CYS A 277 46.38 25.81 -19.66
CA CYS A 277 45.70 25.08 -20.76
C CYS A 277 45.32 25.94 -21.99
N PRO A 278 45.99 25.77 -23.15
CA PRO A 278 45.40 26.07 -24.47
C PRO A 278 44.68 24.86 -25.12
N GLN A 279 44.80 23.65 -24.57
CA GLN A 279 44.16 22.45 -25.14
C GLN A 279 43.74 21.52 -24.02
N MET A 280 42.43 21.33 -23.88
CA MET A 280 41.80 20.40 -22.94
C MET A 280 42.18 18.96 -23.33
N ARG A 281 43.34 18.51 -22.86
CA ARG A 281 43.75 17.10 -22.85
C ARG A 281 43.58 16.61 -21.43
N VAL A 282 42.80 15.54 -21.25
CA VAL A 282 42.75 14.79 -19.98
C VAL A 282 44.22 14.53 -19.56
N PRO A 283 44.66 14.94 -18.35
CA PRO A 283 46.01 14.67 -17.91
C PRO A 283 46.31 13.17 -18.06
N GLY A 284 47.41 12.83 -18.73
CA GLY A 284 47.78 11.44 -19.03
C GLY A 284 48.22 10.64 -17.79
N ASP A 285 48.30 11.29 -16.63
CA ASP A 285 48.67 10.70 -15.36
C ASP A 285 47.60 11.06 -14.32
N VAL A 286 46.72 10.10 -14.03
CA VAL A 286 45.60 10.25 -13.10
C VAL A 286 46.10 10.40 -11.66
N ASP A 287 47.25 9.79 -11.35
CA ASP A 287 47.83 9.69 -10.00
C ASP A 287 48.32 11.03 -9.45
N ALA A 288 48.76 11.95 -10.33
CA ALA A 288 49.24 13.28 -9.93
C ALA A 288 48.11 14.25 -9.53
N THR A 289 46.85 13.91 -9.86
CA THR A 289 45.66 14.72 -9.54
C THR A 289 44.72 14.06 -8.53
N ASP A 290 45.03 12.84 -8.10
CA ASP A 290 44.09 12.02 -7.37
C ASP A 290 43.94 12.51 -5.92
N ILE A 291 42.68 12.64 -5.49
CA ILE A 291 42.36 12.97 -4.09
C ILE A 291 42.41 11.65 -3.36
N ASP A 292 43.12 11.56 -2.22
CA ASP A 292 42.95 10.40 -1.34
C ASP A 292 41.48 10.34 -0.89
N ASP A 293 40.71 9.47 -1.54
CA ASP A 293 39.28 9.25 -1.36
C ASP A 293 39.02 8.03 -0.44
N GLY A 294 40.08 7.49 0.16
CA GLY A 294 40.05 6.32 1.03
C GLY A 294 40.14 4.98 0.28
N ARG A 295 40.29 4.96 -1.06
CA ARG A 295 40.46 3.71 -1.82
C ARG A 295 41.70 2.93 -1.40
N ALA A 296 42.84 3.61 -1.26
CA ALA A 296 44.10 2.99 -0.82
C ALA A 296 43.97 2.36 0.58
N LEU A 297 43.19 2.99 1.47
CA LEU A 297 42.90 2.44 2.81
C LEU A 297 42.10 1.13 2.73
N LEU A 298 41.12 1.03 1.83
CA LEU A 298 40.36 -0.21 1.63
C LEU A 298 41.25 -1.32 1.08
N GLU A 299 42.08 -1.02 0.07
CA GLU A 299 42.99 -1.99 -0.52
C GLU A 299 44.02 -2.50 0.51
N LYS A 300 44.54 -1.59 1.34
CA LYS A 300 45.39 -1.96 2.47
C LYS A 300 44.69 -2.92 3.42
N ARG A 301 43.45 -2.63 3.84
CA ARG A 301 42.67 -3.52 4.73
C ARG A 301 42.39 -4.88 4.10
N VAL A 302 42.12 -4.93 2.79
CA VAL A 302 41.94 -6.20 2.06
C VAL A 302 43.23 -7.01 2.14
N LYS A 303 44.37 -6.42 1.81
CA LYS A 303 45.67 -7.07 1.87
C LYS A 303 46.00 -7.58 3.27
N GLU A 304 45.74 -6.79 4.31
CA GLU A 304 45.90 -7.22 5.71
C GLU A 304 45.05 -8.45 6.04
N MET A 305 43.81 -8.52 5.54
CA MET A 305 42.94 -9.69 5.75
C MET A 305 43.36 -10.89 4.90
N GLU A 306 43.88 -10.68 3.68
CA GLU A 306 44.46 -11.74 2.85
C GLU A 306 45.66 -12.38 3.54
N GLU A 307 46.57 -11.56 4.08
CA GLU A 307 47.74 -12.00 4.84
C GLU A 307 47.30 -12.75 6.12
N ARG A 308 46.36 -12.18 6.88
CA ARG A 308 45.81 -12.79 8.10
C ARG A 308 45.23 -14.18 7.85
N PHE A 309 44.58 -14.40 6.71
CA PHE A 309 43.89 -15.64 6.39
C PHE A 309 44.61 -16.52 5.36
N ALA A 310 45.84 -16.21 4.96
CA ALA A 310 46.57 -16.89 3.86
C ALA A 310 46.65 -18.43 4.02
N GLY A 311 46.74 -18.94 5.24
CA GLY A 311 46.74 -20.37 5.56
C GLY A 311 45.44 -20.91 6.17
N VAL A 312 44.39 -20.10 6.24
CA VAL A 312 43.10 -20.49 6.83
C VAL A 312 42.19 -20.99 5.72
N GLU A 313 41.91 -22.29 5.72
CA GLU A 313 41.04 -22.93 4.73
C GLU A 313 39.59 -22.42 4.86
N GLN A 314 39.09 -22.32 6.09
CA GLN A 314 37.73 -21.90 6.40
C GLN A 314 37.77 -20.59 7.19
N ILE A 315 37.59 -19.46 6.50
CA ILE A 315 37.55 -18.15 7.14
C ILE A 315 36.32 -18.09 8.06
N PRO A 316 36.47 -17.76 9.36
CA PRO A 316 35.35 -17.70 10.28
C PRO A 316 34.37 -16.58 9.94
N LEU A 317 33.12 -16.75 10.33
CA LEU A 317 32.11 -15.69 10.24
C LEU A 317 32.47 -14.49 11.14
N PRO A 318 32.54 -13.26 10.60
CA PRO A 318 32.74 -12.06 11.42
C PRO A 318 31.59 -11.86 12.41
N PRO A 319 31.86 -11.42 13.65
CA PRO A 319 30.82 -11.24 14.67
C PRO A 319 29.76 -10.20 14.28
N PHE A 320 30.10 -9.24 13.43
CA PHE A 320 29.21 -8.15 12.96
C PHE A 320 28.45 -8.48 11.67
N TRP A 321 28.65 -9.67 11.10
CA TRP A 321 28.04 -10.10 9.85
C TRP A 321 27.06 -11.23 10.12
N GLY A 322 25.91 -11.21 9.45
CA GLY A 322 24.91 -12.24 9.62
C GLY A 322 23.71 -12.06 8.73
N GLY A 323 22.80 -13.02 8.81
CA GLY A 323 21.50 -12.94 8.20
C GLY A 323 20.50 -12.21 9.10
N VAL A 324 19.57 -11.50 8.48
CA VAL A 324 18.31 -11.16 9.13
C VAL A 324 17.14 -11.62 8.26
N ARG A 325 16.04 -11.94 8.90
CA ARG A 325 14.77 -12.33 8.31
C ARG A 325 13.78 -11.18 8.46
N LEU A 326 13.13 -10.81 7.37
CA LEU A 326 11.93 -9.96 7.40
C LEU A 326 10.69 -10.84 7.52
N VAL A 327 10.09 -10.86 8.72
CA VAL A 327 8.83 -11.54 8.99
C VAL A 327 7.68 -10.62 8.55
N PRO A 328 6.85 -11.02 7.58
CA PRO A 328 5.85 -10.14 7.00
C PRO A 328 4.67 -9.88 7.93
N GLU A 329 4.36 -8.61 8.18
CA GLU A 329 3.02 -8.21 8.64
C GLU A 329 2.11 -7.98 7.42
N SER A 330 2.64 -7.42 6.34
CA SER A 330 1.92 -7.29 5.08
C SER A 330 2.78 -7.57 3.85
N VAL A 331 2.13 -8.09 2.81
CA VAL A 331 2.75 -8.37 1.51
C VAL A 331 1.83 -7.90 0.41
N GLU A 332 2.30 -6.99 -0.44
CA GLU A 332 1.56 -6.46 -1.58
C GLU A 332 2.18 -6.97 -2.88
N PHE A 333 1.33 -7.56 -3.73
CA PHE A 333 1.63 -7.95 -5.10
C PHE A 333 0.98 -6.96 -6.04
N TRP A 334 1.80 -6.27 -6.82
CA TRP A 334 1.37 -5.25 -7.76
C TRP A 334 1.72 -5.68 -9.19
N GLN A 335 0.77 -5.49 -10.11
CA GLN A 335 0.96 -5.77 -11.53
C GLN A 335 0.48 -4.61 -12.41
N GLY A 336 1.35 -4.20 -13.33
CA GLY A 336 1.10 -3.16 -14.32
C GLY A 336 -0.04 -3.50 -15.27
N ARG A 337 -0.87 -2.50 -15.61
CA ARG A 337 -1.96 -2.59 -16.59
C ARG A 337 -1.96 -1.38 -17.53
N ARG A 338 -2.23 -1.58 -18.82
CA ARG A 338 -2.24 -0.53 -19.86
C ARG A 338 -3.13 0.67 -19.49
N SER A 339 -4.27 0.39 -18.87
CA SER A 339 -5.25 1.41 -18.43
C SER A 339 -4.80 2.22 -17.21
N ARG A 340 -3.63 1.92 -16.61
CA ARG A 340 -3.16 2.43 -15.31
C ARG A 340 -4.02 2.02 -14.11
N LEU A 341 -5.06 1.23 -14.33
CA LEU A 341 -5.80 0.52 -13.29
C LEU A 341 -5.03 -0.76 -12.95
N HIS A 342 -3.94 -0.59 -12.20
CA HIS A 342 -3.04 -1.67 -11.81
C HIS A 342 -3.72 -2.65 -10.86
N ASP A 343 -3.42 -3.93 -11.01
CA ASP A 343 -3.91 -4.95 -10.10
C ASP A 343 -3.05 -4.92 -8.82
N ARG A 344 -3.70 -4.89 -7.66
CA ARG A 344 -3.03 -4.88 -6.35
C ARG A 344 -3.72 -5.84 -5.40
N PHE A 345 -2.97 -6.81 -4.90
CA PHE A 345 -3.42 -7.75 -3.90
C PHE A 345 -2.53 -7.65 -2.68
N ARG A 346 -3.14 -7.47 -1.50
CA ARG A 346 -2.41 -7.36 -0.24
C ARG A 346 -2.81 -8.50 0.70
N TYR A 347 -1.80 -9.21 1.19
CA TYR A 347 -1.91 -10.11 2.33
C TYR A 347 -1.60 -9.31 3.59
N ASN A 348 -2.41 -9.47 4.62
CA ASN A 348 -2.14 -8.93 5.95
C ASN A 348 -2.14 -10.10 6.93
N GLN A 349 -1.20 -10.11 7.87
CA GLN A 349 -1.15 -11.09 8.94
C GLN A 349 -2.31 -10.81 9.91
N PHE A 350 -3.24 -11.75 10.01
CA PHE A 350 -4.27 -11.73 11.04
C PHE A 350 -3.69 -12.37 12.30
N THR A 351 -3.18 -11.57 13.23
CA THR A 351 -2.84 -12.07 14.56
C THR A 351 -4.14 -12.33 15.30
N MET A 352 -4.39 -13.58 15.71
CA MET A 352 -5.54 -13.97 16.56
C MET A 352 -5.55 -13.28 17.95
N SER A 353 -4.71 -12.27 18.20
CA SER A 353 -4.93 -11.33 19.30
C SER A 353 -6.20 -10.50 19.11
N ASP A 354 -6.71 -10.40 17.87
CA ASP A 354 -8.04 -9.84 17.56
C ASP A 354 -9.18 -10.89 17.71
N GLN A 355 -8.85 -12.12 18.11
CA GLN A 355 -9.78 -13.17 18.49
C GLN A 355 -9.49 -13.67 19.90
N THR A 356 -9.49 -12.76 20.87
CA THR A 356 -10.00 -13.16 22.18
C THR A 356 -11.53 -13.20 22.00
N PRO A 357 -12.22 -14.36 22.01
CA PRO A 357 -13.63 -14.29 22.41
C PRO A 357 -13.59 -13.62 23.79
N PRO A 358 -14.31 -12.52 24.06
CA PRO A 358 -14.10 -11.78 25.29
C PRO A 358 -14.17 -12.78 26.46
N GLN A 359 -12.99 -13.07 27.05
CA GLN A 359 -12.95 -13.82 28.29
C GLN A 359 -13.80 -13.00 29.24
N SER A 360 -14.84 -13.62 29.77
CA SER A 360 -15.72 -12.99 30.73
C SER A 360 -14.83 -12.36 31.81
N PRO A 361 -14.85 -11.03 31.99
CA PRO A 361 -14.02 -10.42 33.01
C PRO A 361 -14.44 -11.01 34.37
N PRO A 362 -13.53 -11.11 35.35
CA PRO A 362 -13.97 -11.26 36.74
C PRO A 362 -14.98 -10.15 36.99
N GLN A 363 -16.11 -10.46 37.64
CA GLN A 363 -17.13 -9.47 38.00
C GLN A 363 -16.47 -8.28 38.71
N GLN A 364 -16.17 -7.25 37.93
CA GLN A 364 -15.77 -5.92 38.35
C GLN A 364 -16.77 -4.96 37.73
N PRO A 365 -17.17 -3.91 38.46
CA PRO A 365 -18.38 -3.16 38.17
C PRO A 365 -18.27 -2.49 36.80
N HIS A 366 -19.31 -2.65 35.99
CA HIS A 366 -19.46 -2.12 34.63
C HIS A 366 -18.74 -0.76 34.38
N PRO A 367 -17.83 -0.64 33.40
CA PRO A 367 -17.40 0.66 32.92
C PRO A 367 -18.41 1.18 31.90
N HIS A 368 -18.96 2.36 32.19
CA HIS A 368 -19.82 3.12 31.28
C HIS A 368 -19.11 3.44 29.95
N PRO A 369 -19.83 3.50 28.81
CA PRO A 369 -19.26 3.97 27.55
C PRO A 369 -18.77 5.40 27.68
N THR A 370 -17.54 5.67 27.23
CA THR A 370 -17.00 7.03 27.18
C THR A 370 -17.77 7.88 26.14
N PRO A 371 -18.14 9.13 26.49
CA PRO A 371 -19.14 9.92 25.77
C PRO A 371 -18.76 10.36 24.34
N VAL A 372 -17.54 10.10 23.86
CA VAL A 372 -17.04 10.66 22.60
C VAL A 372 -17.35 9.78 21.37
N GLN A 373 -17.21 8.45 21.47
CA GLN A 373 -17.47 7.52 20.35
C GLN A 373 -18.96 7.33 20.07
N GLN A 374 -19.79 7.31 21.12
CA GLN A 374 -21.24 7.23 20.99
C GLN A 374 -21.81 8.50 20.32
N HIS A 375 -21.15 9.64 20.49
CA HIS A 375 -21.60 10.92 19.96
C HIS A 375 -21.31 11.10 18.46
N GLN A 376 -20.29 10.43 17.88
CA GLN A 376 -20.01 10.49 16.43
C GLN A 376 -20.92 9.56 15.62
N GLN A 377 -21.27 8.37 16.12
CA GLN A 377 -22.20 7.46 15.44
C GLN A 377 -23.63 8.03 15.34
N THR A 378 -24.08 8.84 16.32
CA THR A 378 -25.41 9.47 16.29
C THR A 378 -25.46 10.72 15.41
N LYS A 379 -24.33 11.43 15.25
CA LYS A 379 -24.27 12.72 14.53
C LYS A 379 -24.58 12.61 13.04
N TRP A 380 -23.94 11.68 12.33
CA TRP A 380 -24.17 11.53 10.89
C TRP A 380 -25.61 11.10 10.59
N LEU A 381 -26.19 10.26 11.47
CA LEU A 381 -27.56 9.78 11.36
C LEU A 381 -28.56 10.94 11.50
N LEU A 382 -28.39 11.79 12.52
CA LEU A 382 -29.23 12.97 12.71
C LEU A 382 -29.12 13.96 11.54
N LEU A 383 -27.91 14.16 11.00
CA LEU A 383 -27.70 15.02 9.83
C LEU A 383 -28.39 14.48 8.57
N ALA A 384 -28.30 13.17 8.32
CA ALA A 384 -28.94 12.51 7.18
C ALA A 384 -30.48 12.55 7.27
N LEU A 385 -31.03 12.27 8.46
CA LEU A 385 -32.48 12.36 8.71
C LEU A 385 -32.99 13.79 8.54
N SER A 386 -32.24 14.78 9.06
CA SER A 386 -32.61 16.19 8.95
C SER A 386 -32.56 16.68 7.50
N SER A 387 -31.53 16.29 6.74
CA SER A 387 -31.44 16.61 5.32
C SER A 387 -32.64 16.07 4.53
N GLY A 388 -33.03 14.81 4.77
CA GLY A 388 -34.19 14.21 4.12
C GLY A 388 -35.50 14.92 4.46
N ALA A 389 -35.68 15.35 5.71
CA ALA A 389 -36.84 16.15 6.11
C ALA A 389 -36.90 17.51 5.40
N PHE A 390 -35.76 18.21 5.23
CA PHE A 390 -35.71 19.45 4.46
C PHE A 390 -35.94 19.24 2.96
N ALA A 391 -35.56 18.09 2.41
CA ALA A 391 -35.92 17.71 1.04
C ALA A 391 -37.44 17.59 0.86
N ALA A 392 -38.14 17.01 1.84
CA ALA A 392 -39.59 16.91 1.85
C ALA A 392 -40.26 18.29 2.00
N LEU A 393 -39.74 19.15 2.87
CA LEU A 393 -40.22 20.53 3.04
C LEU A 393 -40.04 21.37 1.77
N ASN A 394 -38.95 21.15 1.03
CA ASN A 394 -38.76 21.76 -0.28
C ASN A 394 -39.91 21.39 -1.24
N GLY A 395 -40.30 20.12 -1.30
CA GLY A 395 -41.46 19.67 -2.08
C GLY A 395 -42.78 20.31 -1.63
N LEU A 396 -43.00 20.40 -0.32
CA LEU A 396 -44.17 21.04 0.28
C LEU A 396 -44.29 22.53 -0.12
N PHE A 397 -43.22 23.31 0.07
CA PHE A 397 -43.24 24.75 -0.23
C PHE A 397 -43.33 25.04 -1.73
N ALA A 398 -42.75 24.18 -2.57
CA ALA A 398 -42.92 24.26 -4.02
C ALA A 398 -44.41 24.10 -4.41
N LYS A 399 -45.08 23.10 -3.82
CA LYS A 399 -46.51 22.87 -4.04
C LYS A 399 -47.34 24.05 -3.52
N LEU A 400 -47.07 24.55 -2.31
CA LEU A 400 -47.71 25.75 -1.76
C LEU A 400 -47.40 27.04 -2.54
N THR A 401 -46.42 27.07 -3.44
CA THR A 401 -46.22 28.27 -4.29
C THR A 401 -47.25 28.32 -5.43
N THR A 402 -47.82 27.18 -5.82
CA THR A 402 -48.60 27.01 -7.05
C THR A 402 -50.02 26.47 -6.85
N ASP A 403 -50.32 25.91 -5.68
CA ASP A 403 -51.56 25.19 -5.41
C ASP A 403 -52.69 26.10 -4.86
N THR A 404 -53.93 25.67 -5.09
CA THR A 404 -55.17 26.31 -4.60
C THR A 404 -55.27 26.25 -3.07
N ALA A 405 -54.61 25.28 -2.42
CA ALA A 405 -54.54 25.19 -0.96
C ALA A 405 -53.88 26.43 -0.30
N THR A 406 -52.93 27.06 -0.98
CA THR A 406 -52.29 28.30 -0.52
C THR A 406 -53.26 29.46 -0.53
N THR A 407 -54.18 29.44 -1.49
CA THR A 407 -55.23 30.43 -1.63
C THR A 407 -56.19 30.36 -0.44
N THR A 408 -56.64 29.17 -0.07
CA THR A 408 -57.50 28.95 1.12
C THR A 408 -56.78 29.29 2.43
N PHE A 409 -55.49 28.94 2.55
CA PHE A 409 -54.68 29.31 3.72
C PHE A 409 -54.45 30.84 3.82
N ALA A 410 -54.20 31.50 2.69
CA ALA A 410 -54.06 32.95 2.63
C ALA A 410 -55.38 33.66 2.97
N ALA A 411 -56.53 33.17 2.49
CA ALA A 411 -57.84 33.71 2.82
C ALA A 411 -58.12 33.63 4.33
N HIS A 412 -57.79 32.50 4.98
CA HIS A 412 -57.86 32.37 6.44
C HIS A 412 -56.99 33.38 7.20
N LEU A 413 -55.75 33.62 6.74
CA LEU A 413 -54.87 34.61 7.35
C LEU A 413 -55.37 36.04 7.15
N ILE A 414 -55.87 36.38 5.96
CA ILE A 414 -56.48 37.69 5.69
C ILE A 414 -57.64 37.90 6.67
N HIS A 415 -58.54 36.93 6.81
CA HIS A 415 -59.69 37.02 7.70
C HIS A 415 -59.31 37.26 9.18
N ILE A 416 -58.18 36.70 9.62
CA ILE A 416 -57.66 36.91 10.98
C ILE A 416 -57.08 38.32 11.16
N PHE A 417 -56.40 38.84 10.14
CA PHE A 417 -55.68 40.11 10.24
C PHE A 417 -56.51 41.36 9.87
N THR A 418 -57.54 41.23 9.02
CA THR A 418 -58.32 42.38 8.52
C THR A 418 -59.69 42.56 9.18
N SER A 419 -60.13 41.64 10.05
CA SER A 419 -61.43 41.71 10.75
C SER A 419 -62.62 42.01 9.81
N THR A 420 -62.60 41.46 8.60
CA THR A 420 -63.63 41.71 7.59
C THR A 420 -64.83 40.77 7.82
N SER A 421 -66.04 41.24 7.54
CA SER A 421 -67.30 40.48 7.77
C SER A 421 -67.38 39.16 7.00
N ASN A 422 -67.86 38.11 7.68
CA ASN A 422 -67.94 36.68 7.29
C ASN A 422 -68.65 36.30 5.97
N ASP A 423 -69.02 37.24 5.09
CA ASP A 423 -69.87 36.98 3.91
C ASP A 423 -69.15 37.09 2.54
N ALA A 424 -67.83 37.32 2.53
CA ALA A 424 -67.04 37.40 1.30
C ALA A 424 -66.53 36.02 0.84
N THR A 425 -66.66 35.71 -0.45
CA THR A 425 -66.10 34.47 -1.01
C THR A 425 -64.57 34.55 -1.08
N ASP A 426 -63.86 33.41 -1.02
CA ASP A 426 -62.39 33.36 -1.06
C ASP A 426 -61.83 34.15 -2.27
N ASP A 427 -62.50 34.09 -3.43
CA ASP A 427 -62.14 34.80 -4.66
C ASP A 427 -62.26 36.34 -4.55
N ASP A 428 -63.24 36.85 -3.79
CA ASP A 428 -63.41 38.29 -3.55
C ASP A 428 -62.33 38.86 -2.61
N LEU A 429 -61.89 38.06 -1.62
CA LEU A 429 -60.83 38.43 -0.69
C LEU A 429 -59.45 38.53 -1.37
N ILE A 430 -59.19 37.65 -2.33
CA ILE A 430 -57.92 37.61 -3.07
C ILE A 430 -57.81 38.78 -4.05
N SER A 431 -58.90 39.11 -4.75
CA SER A 431 -58.94 40.24 -5.69
C SER A 431 -58.81 41.59 -4.97
N SER A 432 -59.28 41.68 -3.73
CA SER A 432 -59.18 42.88 -2.88
C SER A 432 -57.77 43.09 -2.29
N HIS A 433 -56.95 42.04 -2.15
CA HIS A 433 -55.61 42.11 -1.55
C HIS A 433 -54.51 41.39 -2.36
N PRO A 434 -54.24 41.81 -3.62
CA PRO A 434 -53.27 41.15 -4.49
C PRO A 434 -51.84 41.19 -3.94
N ILE A 435 -51.47 42.26 -3.22
CA ILE A 435 -50.15 42.41 -2.60
C ILE A 435 -49.95 41.39 -1.48
N PHE A 436 -50.98 41.11 -0.68
CA PHE A 436 -50.87 40.17 0.45
C PHE A 436 -50.67 38.74 -0.05
N MET A 437 -51.38 38.35 -1.11
CA MET A 437 -51.21 37.05 -1.75
C MET A 437 -49.82 36.89 -2.39
N LEU A 438 -49.30 37.95 -3.03
CA LEU A 438 -47.94 37.98 -3.55
C LEU A 438 -46.89 37.83 -2.43
N LEU A 439 -47.11 38.45 -1.27
CA LEU A 439 -46.23 38.32 -0.10
C LEU A 439 -46.23 36.88 0.44
N ILE A 440 -47.39 36.23 0.56
CA ILE A 440 -47.47 34.83 1.02
C ILE A 440 -46.77 33.89 0.03
N ARG A 441 -47.01 34.04 -1.27
CA ARG A 441 -46.34 33.22 -2.28
C ARG A 441 -44.83 33.49 -2.33
N GLY A 442 -44.42 34.76 -2.19
CA GLY A 442 -43.02 35.15 -2.06
C GLY A 442 -42.34 34.52 -0.84
N LEU A 443 -43.06 34.43 0.29
CA LEU A 443 -42.58 33.76 1.50
C LEU A 443 -42.44 32.25 1.28
N CYS A 444 -43.43 31.59 0.68
CA CYS A 444 -43.35 30.17 0.34
C CYS A 444 -42.18 29.88 -0.63
N PHE A 445 -41.98 30.73 -1.63
CA PHE A 445 -40.85 30.64 -2.55
C PHE A 445 -39.50 30.83 -1.85
N GLY A 446 -39.41 31.80 -0.95
CA GLY A 446 -38.21 31.99 -0.12
C GLY A 446 -37.90 30.78 0.77
N LEU A 447 -38.92 30.19 1.40
CA LEU A 447 -38.79 28.99 2.22
C LEU A 447 -38.42 27.75 1.39
N ASN A 448 -38.86 27.67 0.14
CA ASN A 448 -38.43 26.64 -0.80
C ASN A 448 -36.92 26.72 -1.08
N ILE A 449 -36.41 27.90 -1.47
CA ILE A 449 -34.98 28.12 -1.72
C ILE A 449 -34.16 27.81 -0.46
N LEU A 450 -34.59 28.32 0.69
CA LEU A 450 -33.91 28.12 1.96
C LEU A 450 -33.84 26.64 2.35
N SER A 451 -34.93 25.89 2.15
CA SER A 451 -34.97 24.45 2.43
C SER A 451 -34.02 23.67 1.53
N ASN A 452 -33.86 24.07 0.27
CA ASN A 452 -32.93 23.44 -0.67
C ASN A 452 -31.46 23.65 -0.24
N ILE A 453 -31.10 24.87 0.16
CA ILE A 453 -29.76 25.20 0.66
C ILE A 453 -29.44 24.39 1.93
N ILE A 454 -30.38 24.34 2.89
CA ILE A 454 -30.20 23.61 4.15
C ILE A 454 -30.07 22.11 3.88
N MET A 455 -30.94 21.54 3.03
CA MET A 455 -30.88 20.14 2.62
C MET A 455 -29.48 19.78 2.09
N TRP A 456 -28.96 20.54 1.12
CA TRP A 456 -27.64 20.28 0.51
C TRP A 456 -26.49 20.38 1.53
N ALA A 457 -26.52 21.39 2.39
CA ALA A 457 -25.50 21.59 3.42
C ALA A 457 -25.50 20.44 4.45
N LEU A 458 -26.68 20.01 4.91
CA LEU A 458 -26.81 18.90 5.85
C LEU A 458 -26.42 17.56 5.21
N PHE A 459 -26.77 17.33 3.95
CA PHE A 459 -26.41 16.11 3.23
C PHE A 459 -24.90 15.98 3.07
N THR A 460 -24.25 17.06 2.66
CA THR A 460 -22.78 17.10 2.49
C THR A 460 -22.07 16.84 3.82
N ARG A 461 -22.58 17.39 4.94
CA ARG A 461 -22.05 17.12 6.28
C ARG A 461 -22.34 15.70 6.78
N ALA A 462 -23.43 15.09 6.34
CA ALA A 462 -23.74 13.70 6.66
C ALA A 462 -22.79 12.74 5.91
N LEU A 463 -22.46 13.04 4.65
CA LEU A 463 -21.51 12.25 3.87
C LEU A 463 -20.09 12.27 4.45
N THR A 464 -19.65 13.40 4.99
CA THR A 464 -18.32 13.51 5.62
C THR A 464 -18.25 12.90 7.01
N ALA A 465 -19.38 12.85 7.74
CA ALA A 465 -19.45 12.25 9.08
C ALA A 465 -19.79 10.75 9.06
N GLY A 466 -20.37 10.25 7.97
CA GLY A 466 -20.78 8.85 7.83
C GLY A 466 -19.62 7.94 7.44
N SER A 467 -19.63 6.71 7.97
CA SER A 467 -18.64 5.68 7.60
C SER A 467 -18.92 5.04 6.23
N SER A 468 -20.02 5.40 5.57
CA SER A 468 -20.46 4.85 4.29
C SER A 468 -21.43 5.80 3.60
N THR A 469 -21.08 6.22 2.39
CA THR A 469 -21.93 7.02 1.48
C THR A 469 -23.28 6.36 1.27
N THR A 470 -23.29 5.04 1.08
CA THR A 470 -24.51 4.24 0.90
C THR A 470 -25.47 4.36 2.07
N LYS A 471 -24.97 4.21 3.31
CA LYS A 471 -25.82 4.30 4.52
C LYS A 471 -26.43 5.70 4.67
N VAL A 472 -25.66 6.74 4.37
CA VAL A 472 -26.12 8.13 4.43
C VAL A 472 -27.20 8.38 3.38
N SER A 473 -26.98 7.98 2.13
CA SER A 473 -27.93 8.16 1.03
C SER A 473 -29.24 7.41 1.26
N ILE A 474 -29.19 6.16 1.74
CA ILE A 474 -30.40 5.38 2.05
C ILE A 474 -31.21 6.06 3.17
N THR A 475 -30.54 6.48 4.24
CA THR A 475 -31.18 7.14 5.38
C THR A 475 -31.85 8.45 4.97
N ASN A 476 -31.14 9.28 4.18
CA ASN A 476 -31.66 10.55 3.67
C ASN A 476 -32.89 10.36 2.79
N THR A 477 -32.82 9.43 1.83
CA THR A 477 -33.92 9.12 0.92
C THR A 477 -35.14 8.57 1.66
N ALA A 478 -34.94 7.67 2.63
CA ALA A 478 -36.02 7.13 3.45
C ALA A 478 -36.73 8.22 4.26
N ALA A 479 -35.96 9.11 4.88
CA ALA A 479 -36.52 10.25 5.62
C ALA A 479 -37.31 11.19 4.71
N ASN A 480 -36.81 11.49 3.51
CA ASN A 480 -37.51 12.32 2.54
C ASN A 480 -38.89 11.73 2.16
N PHE A 481 -38.94 10.45 1.79
CA PHE A 481 -40.21 9.81 1.43
C PHE A 481 -41.20 9.78 2.59
N LEU A 482 -40.75 9.40 3.79
CA LEU A 482 -41.62 9.30 4.97
C LEU A 482 -42.21 10.67 5.33
N VAL A 483 -41.36 11.70 5.40
CA VAL A 483 -41.79 13.05 5.75
C VAL A 483 -42.68 13.64 4.65
N THR A 484 -42.38 13.39 3.37
CA THR A 484 -43.23 13.82 2.26
C THR A 484 -44.63 13.21 2.36
N ALA A 485 -44.75 11.92 2.69
CA ALA A 485 -46.05 11.29 2.89
C ALA A 485 -46.82 11.89 4.07
N MET A 486 -46.15 12.12 5.20
CA MET A 486 -46.77 12.71 6.38
C MET A 486 -47.25 14.14 6.12
N LEU A 487 -46.45 14.95 5.42
CA LEU A 487 -46.82 16.31 5.04
C LEU A 487 -47.94 16.32 3.99
N GLY A 488 -47.91 15.38 3.03
CA GLY A 488 -48.98 15.20 2.04
C GLY A 488 -50.33 14.90 2.70
N MET A 489 -50.36 13.95 3.63
CA MET A 489 -51.55 13.59 4.39
C MET A 489 -52.01 14.72 5.33
N GLY A 490 -51.06 15.37 6.02
CA GLY A 490 -51.36 16.36 7.05
C GLY A 490 -51.74 17.74 6.52
N VAL A 491 -51.07 18.21 5.45
CA VAL A 491 -51.26 19.57 4.91
C VAL A 491 -52.29 19.59 3.78
N PHE A 492 -52.31 18.56 2.93
CA PHE A 492 -53.19 18.52 1.75
C PHE A 492 -54.34 17.52 1.87
N GLY A 493 -54.41 16.75 2.97
CA GLY A 493 -55.45 15.74 3.17
C GLY A 493 -55.37 14.56 2.18
N GLU A 494 -54.22 14.37 1.53
CA GLU A 494 -54.03 13.34 0.52
C GLU A 494 -54.14 11.94 1.14
N ARG A 495 -54.90 11.03 0.51
CA ARG A 495 -54.94 9.62 0.94
C ARG A 495 -53.84 8.82 0.25
N VAL A 496 -52.81 8.49 1.00
CA VAL A 496 -51.70 7.64 0.52
C VAL A 496 -52.17 6.19 0.44
N GLY A 497 -52.45 5.71 -0.78
CA GLY A 497 -52.92 4.34 -1.02
C GLY A 497 -51.83 3.28 -0.80
N ALA A 498 -52.24 2.00 -0.67
CA ALA A 498 -51.32 0.88 -0.43
C ALA A 498 -50.20 0.76 -1.49
N TRP A 499 -50.48 1.11 -2.75
CA TRP A 499 -49.51 1.09 -3.84
C TRP A 499 -48.38 2.09 -3.70
N TRP A 500 -48.62 3.21 -3.01
CA TRP A 500 -47.57 4.20 -2.74
C TRP A 500 -46.52 3.64 -1.77
N TRP A 501 -46.95 2.91 -0.74
CA TRP A 501 -46.06 2.23 0.21
C TRP A 501 -45.24 1.14 -0.45
N VAL A 502 -45.82 0.40 -1.40
CA VAL A 502 -45.09 -0.57 -2.23
C VAL A 502 -44.01 0.13 -3.07
N GLY A 503 -44.33 1.27 -3.69
CA GLY A 503 -43.36 2.08 -4.43
C GLY A 503 -42.20 2.59 -3.56
N ALA A 504 -42.50 3.10 -2.36
CA ALA A 504 -41.51 3.56 -1.40
C ALA A 504 -40.58 2.41 -0.93
N ALA A 505 -41.14 1.23 -0.68
CA ALA A 505 -40.38 0.03 -0.32
C ALA A 505 -39.46 -0.42 -1.48
N LEU A 506 -39.95 -0.42 -2.72
CA LEU A 506 -39.15 -0.76 -3.90
C LEU A 506 -38.00 0.23 -4.14
N MET A 507 -38.22 1.52 -3.91
CA MET A 507 -37.15 2.53 -3.97
C MET A 507 -36.10 2.33 -2.87
N GLY A 508 -36.53 2.02 -1.64
CA GLY A 508 -35.62 1.68 -0.54
C GLY A 508 -34.75 0.45 -0.87
N VAL A 509 -35.37 -0.60 -1.42
CA VAL A 509 -34.66 -1.80 -1.90
C VAL A 509 -33.71 -1.47 -3.05
N GLY A 510 -34.12 -0.62 -3.99
CA GLY A 510 -33.27 -0.13 -5.08
C GLY A 510 -32.01 0.58 -4.57
N CYS A 511 -32.15 1.46 -3.58
CA CYS A 511 -31.01 2.13 -2.95
C CYS A 511 -30.07 1.16 -2.21
N VAL A 512 -30.61 0.11 -1.58
CA VAL A 512 -29.80 -0.95 -0.95
C VAL A 512 -29.08 -1.82 -1.99
N ILE A 513 -29.74 -2.17 -3.10
CA ILE A 513 -29.14 -2.99 -4.16
C ILE A 513 -28.02 -2.23 -4.87
N VAL A 514 -28.25 -0.94 -5.21
CA VAL A 514 -27.22 -0.07 -5.80
C VAL A 514 -26.06 0.09 -4.81
N GLY A 515 -26.37 0.29 -3.53
CA GLY A 515 -25.38 0.48 -2.48
C GLY A 515 -24.59 -0.77 -2.05
N ARG A 516 -24.98 -1.98 -2.46
CA ARG A 516 -24.23 -3.24 -2.25
C ARG A 516 -23.25 -3.56 -3.38
N ARG A 517 -23.23 -2.76 -4.45
CA ARG A 517 -22.26 -2.86 -5.55
C ARG A 517 -20.98 -2.04 -5.31
N ASP A 518 -21.02 -1.15 -4.31
CA ASP A 518 -19.85 -0.56 -3.65
C ASP A 518 -19.48 -1.40 -2.42
#